data_AF-A0A2V1MWY4-F1
#
_entry.id   AF-A0A2V1MWY4-F1
#
_cell.length_a   1.000
_cell.length_b   1.000
_cell.length_c   1.000
_cell.angle_alpha   90.00
_cell.angle_beta   90.00
_cell.angle_gamma   90.00
#
_symmetry.space_group_name_H-M   'P 1'
#
loop_
_entity.id
_entity.type
_entity.pdbx_description
1 polymer ?
#
loop_
_entity_poly.entity_id
_entity_poly.type
_entity_poly.pdbx_seq_one_letter_code
_entity_poly.pdbx_strand_id
1 'polypeptide(L)'
;MFGRNREAKLRREYDDMLIDAIDNVKMEWDQAKQTENAIADHDAQILAQTLLQRDKYLYLYREARRRHAHGDHIQSSVYSS
;
A
#
# COMPACT_ATOMS: atom_id res chain seq x y z
N MET A 1 6.32 -28.12 -20.85
CA MET A 1 5.39 -27.21 -20.13
C MET A 1 5.89 -26.81 -18.73
N PHE A 2 7.21 -26.79 -18.45
CA PHE A 2 7.73 -26.62 -17.08
C PHE A 2 8.03 -25.16 -16.68
N GLY A 3 8.29 -24.25 -17.63
CA GLY A 3 8.62 -22.85 -17.33
C GLY A 3 7.43 -21.98 -16.91
N ARG A 4 6.25 -22.22 -17.51
CA ARG A 4 5.03 -21.43 -17.27
C ARG A 4 4.53 -21.52 -15.82
N ASN A 5 4.69 -22.68 -15.19
CA ASN A 5 4.27 -22.88 -13.79
C ASN A 5 5.20 -22.14 -12.82
N ARG A 6 6.50 -22.08 -13.12
CA ARG A 6 7.47 -21.32 -12.33
C ARG A 6 7.22 -19.81 -12.45
N GLU A 7 6.96 -19.34 -13.66
CA GLU A 7 6.62 -17.93 -13.92
C GLU A 7 5.33 -17.51 -13.21
N ALA A 8 4.28 -18.35 -13.26
CA ALA A 8 3.04 -18.10 -12.56
C ALA A 8 3.21 -18.07 -11.03
N LYS A 9 4.05 -18.96 -10.48
CA LYS A 9 4.39 -18.98 -9.04
C LYS A 9 5.13 -17.72 -8.62
N LEU A 10 6.15 -17.31 -9.39
CA LEU A 10 6.91 -16.09 -9.12
C LEU A 10 6.01 -14.85 -9.17
N ARG A 11 5.12 -14.75 -10.16
CA ARG A 11 4.17 -13.63 -10.24
C ARG A 11 3.29 -13.54 -8.98
N ARG A 12 2.76 -14.66 -8.51
CA ARG A 12 1.97 -14.70 -7.26
C ARG A 12 2.79 -14.25 -6.06
N GLU A 13 4.01 -14.76 -5.90
CA GLU A 13 4.89 -14.36 -4.80
C GLU A 13 5.16 -12.83 -4.80
N TYR A 14 5.37 -12.24 -5.98
CA TYR A 14 5.54 -10.79 -6.10
C TYR A 14 4.25 -10.00 -5.84
N ASP A 15 3.09 -10.54 -6.23
CA ASP A 15 1.80 -9.91 -5.95
C ASP A 15 1.49 -9.96 -4.44
N ASP A 16 1.80 -11.06 -3.75
CA ASP A 16 1.68 -11.17 -2.30
C ASP A 16 2.59 -10.16 -1.59
N MET A 17 3.86 -10.06 -2.00
CA MET A 17 4.80 -9.05 -1.49
C MET A 17 4.32 -7.61 -1.73
N LEU A 18 3.64 -7.36 -2.87
CA LEU A 18 3.07 -6.05 -3.18
C LEU A 18 1.92 -5.72 -2.23
N ILE A 19 1.06 -6.69 -1.91
CA ILE A 19 -0.05 -6.52 -0.95
C ILE A 19 0.52 -6.21 0.44
N ASP A 20 1.50 -7.00 0.91
CA ASP A 20 2.16 -6.75 2.19
C ASP A 20 2.79 -5.35 2.25
N ALA A 21 3.40 -4.91 1.15
CA ALA A 21 3.98 -3.56 1.08
C ALA A 21 2.90 -2.46 1.14
N ILE A 22 1.74 -2.67 0.52
CA ILE A 22 0.61 -1.73 0.59
C ILE A 22 0.10 -1.60 2.03
N ASP A 23 -0.06 -2.71 2.73
CA ASP A 23 -0.53 -2.72 4.12
C ASP A 23 0.45 -1.99 5.04
N ASN A 24 1.75 -2.25 4.89
CA ASN A 24 2.78 -1.54 5.65
C ASN A 24 2.77 -0.04 5.39
N VAL A 25 2.75 0.40 4.14
CA VAL A 25 2.75 1.83 3.81
C VAL A 25 1.45 2.51 4.22
N LYS A 26 0.32 1.77 4.22
CA LYS A 26 -0.94 2.27 4.78
C LYS A 26 -0.81 2.52 6.29
N MET A 27 -0.25 1.58 7.04
CA MET A 27 -0.02 1.76 8.48
C MET A 27 0.88 2.97 8.76
N GLU A 28 1.96 3.14 7.99
CA GLU A 28 2.85 4.30 8.10
C GLU A 28 2.11 5.62 7.82
N TRP A 29 1.24 5.64 6.80
CA TRP A 29 0.44 6.81 6.49
C TRP A 29 -0.58 7.12 7.60
N ASP A 30 -1.27 6.11 8.11
CA ASP A 30 -2.23 6.25 9.21
C ASP A 30 -1.53 6.80 10.47
N GLN A 31 -0.31 6.32 10.76
CA GLN A 31 0.51 6.85 11.86
C GLN A 31 0.95 8.30 11.62
N ALA A 32 1.43 8.64 10.42
CA ALA A 32 1.82 10.00 10.07
C ALA A 32 0.63 10.97 10.18
N LYS A 33 -0.57 10.54 9.75
CA LYS A 33 -1.83 11.26 9.92
C LYS A 33 -2.17 11.52 11.39
N GLN A 34 -2.02 10.51 12.24
CA GLN A 34 -2.24 10.66 13.69
C GLN A 34 -1.25 11.65 14.30
N THR A 35 0.02 11.59 13.91
CA THR A 35 1.04 12.55 14.35
C THR A 35 0.71 13.97 13.88
N GLU A 36 0.36 14.15 12.61
CA GLU A 36 -0.08 15.45 12.05
C GLU A 36 -1.23 16.05 12.88
N ASN A 37 -2.25 15.23 13.18
CA ASN A 37 -3.42 15.68 13.94
C ASN A 37 -3.13 15.98 15.42
N ALA A 38 -2.06 15.41 15.99
CA ALA A 38 -1.70 15.59 17.39
C ALA A 38 -0.91 16.88 17.65
N ILE A 39 -0.38 17.52 16.60
CA ILE A 39 0.41 18.75 16.72
C ILE A 39 -0.54 19.95 16.62
N ALA A 40 -0.46 20.85 17.60
CA ALA A 40 -1.32 22.04 17.68
C ALA A 40 -0.94 23.13 16.67
N ASP A 41 0.34 23.18 16.25
CA ASP A 41 0.86 24.16 15.29
C ASP A 41 1.08 23.55 13.90
N HIS A 42 0.88 24.34 12.85
CA HIS A 42 1.10 23.91 11.47
C HIS A 42 2.59 23.72 11.17
N ASP A 43 3.11 22.51 11.39
CA ASP A 43 4.46 22.11 10.99
C ASP A 43 4.48 21.63 9.52
N ALA A 44 5.09 22.43 8.65
CA ALA A 44 5.23 22.13 7.23
C ALA A 44 6.04 20.85 6.95
N GLN A 45 6.99 20.50 7.82
CA GLN A 45 7.77 19.26 7.68
C GLN A 45 6.90 18.03 7.94
N ILE A 46 6.05 18.09 8.95
CA ILE A 46 5.13 16.99 9.29
C ILE A 46 4.08 16.82 8.19
N LEU A 47 3.52 17.93 7.69
CA LEU A 47 2.60 17.89 6.55
C LEU A 47 3.26 17.28 5.30
N ALA A 48 4.50 17.66 5.00
CA ALA A 48 5.25 17.08 3.89
C ALA A 48 5.50 15.58 4.06
N GLN A 49 5.80 15.12 5.28
CA GLN A 49 5.96 13.70 5.59
C GLN A 49 4.64 12.93 5.42
N THR A 50 3.52 13.45 5.90
CA THR A 50 2.21 12.79 5.71
C THR A 50 1.82 12.70 4.24
N LEU A 51 2.07 13.76 3.46
CA LEU A 51 1.85 13.75 2.01
C LEU A 51 2.74 12.73 1.30
N LEU A 52 4.02 12.64 1.68
CA LEU A 52 4.94 11.66 1.11
C LEU A 52 4.45 10.22 1.36
N GLN A 53 4.02 9.90 2.59
CA GLN A 53 3.51 8.56 2.90
C GLN A 53 2.21 8.24 2.17
N ARG A 54 1.32 9.23 2.05
CA ARG A 54 0.11 9.10 1.21
C ARG A 54 0.46 8.80 -0.24
N ASP A 55 1.43 9.51 -0.82
CA ASP A 55 1.80 9.33 -2.23
C ASP A 55 2.42 7.95 -2.48
N LYS A 56 3.23 7.43 -1.54
CA LYS A 56 3.72 6.04 -1.60
C LYS A 56 2.57 5.02 -1.57
N TYR A 57 1.61 5.19 -0.66
CA TYR A 57 0.43 4.32 -0.57
C TYR A 57 -0.34 4.32 -1.90
N LEU A 58 -0.64 5.52 -2.43
CA LEU A 58 -1.38 5.67 -3.69
C LEU A 58 -0.63 5.07 -4.88
N TYR A 59 0.70 5.20 -4.92
CA TYR A 59 1.52 4.60 -5.97
C TYR A 59 1.39 3.07 -5.97
N LEU A 60 1.60 2.43 -4.82
CA LEU A 60 1.52 0.97 -4.71
C LEU A 60 0.09 0.46 -4.95
N TYR A 61 -0.91 1.15 -4.43
CA TYR A 61 -2.32 0.81 -4.64
C TYR A 61 -2.71 0.85 -6.14
N ARG A 62 -2.25 1.87 -6.87
CA ARG A 62 -2.45 1.95 -8.33
C ARG A 62 -1.77 0.80 -9.05
N GLU A 63 -0.58 0.41 -8.61
CA GLU A 63 0.18 -0.68 -9.20
C GLU A 63 -0.50 -2.05 -8.96
N ALA A 64 -1.00 -2.32 -7.76
CA ALA A 64 -1.77 -3.53 -7.48
C ALA A 64 -3.05 -3.59 -8.34
N ARG A 65 -3.75 -2.45 -8.48
CA ARG A 65 -4.94 -2.36 -9.33
C ARG A 65 -4.63 -2.66 -10.80
N ARG A 66 -3.51 -2.16 -11.34
CA ARG A 66 -3.09 -2.46 -12.74
C ARG A 66 -2.77 -3.93 -12.95
N ARG A 67 -2.15 -4.57 -11.96
CA ARG A 67 -1.74 -5.98 -12.04
C ARG A 67 -2.89 -6.95 -11.89
N HIS A 68 -4.07 -6.46 -11.53
CA HIS A 68 -5.14 -7.28 -11.01
C HIS A 68 -4.61 -8.20 -9.90
N ALA A 69 -3.68 -7.69 -9.08
CA ALA A 69 -3.20 -8.36 -7.87
C ALA A 69 -4.34 -8.34 -6.85
N HIS A 70 -5.39 -9.09 -7.14
CA HIS A 70 -6.42 -9.48 -6.21
C HIS A 70 -5.80 -10.68 -5.53
N GLY A 71 -5.12 -10.46 -4.40
CA GLY A 71 -4.95 -11.59 -3.50
C GLY A 71 -6.36 -12.18 -3.30
N ASP A 72 -6.48 -13.50 -3.26
CA ASP A 72 -7.68 -14.18 -2.74
C ASP A 72 -8.04 -13.68 -1.31
N HIS A 73 -7.16 -12.86 -0.72
CA HIS A 73 -7.18 -12.20 0.58
C HIS A 73 -7.13 -10.66 0.55
N ILE A 74 -7.58 -9.94 -0.49
CA ILE A 74 -7.84 -8.50 -0.27
C ILE A 74 -8.93 -8.40 0.79
N GLN A 75 -8.56 -8.00 2.01
CA GLN A 75 -9.51 -7.79 3.09
C GLN A 75 -10.58 -6.81 2.60
N SER A 76 -11.84 -7.22 2.75
CA SER A 76 -13.02 -6.45 2.37
C SER A 76 -13.10 -5.07 3.04
N SER A 77 -12.29 -4.84 4.07
CA SER A 77 -12.13 -3.57 4.78
C SER A 77 -11.61 -2.42 3.90
N VAL A 78 -11.07 -2.71 2.71
CA VAL A 78 -10.62 -1.68 1.75
C VAL A 78 -11.77 -1.16 0.85
N TYR A 79 -12.95 -1.81 0.86
CA TYR A 79 -14.06 -1.46 -0.05
C TYR A 79 -15.20 -0.63 0.55
N SER A 80 -15.18 -0.29 1.84
CA SER A 80 -16.23 0.57 2.40
C SER A 80 -15.92 2.04 2.15
N SER A 81 -16.49 2.57 1.07
CA SER A 81 -16.85 4.00 0.95
C SER A 81 -18.15 4.29 1.68
#